data_AF-A0AAD6C8T6-F1
#
_entry.id   AF-A0AAD6C8T6-F1
#
_cell.length_a   1.000
_cell.length_b   1.000
_cell.length_c   1.000
_cell.angle_alpha   90.00
_cell.angle_beta   90.00
_cell.angle_gamma   90.00
#
_symmetry.space_group_name_H-M   'P 1'
#
loop_
_entity.id
_entity.type
_entity.pdbx_description
1 polymer ?
#
loop_
_entity_poly.entity_id
_entity_poly.type
_entity_poly.pdbx_seq_one_letter_code
_entity_poly.pdbx_strand_id
1 'polypeptide(L)'
;MARLLHSLRRVFGLSTSSTTTTASAAGSLRTRSIDTDFSIFREGDRAVLHQKQPQLTKPLKRGDKTHLRRGHVAHDNIIGSRVWDAASLTGPDVRLSLPTLEEYVALTPRLVTPVWAYDHEPRPPAQLLTPDRSIRMMET
;
A
#
# COMPACT_ATOMS: atom_id res chain seq x y z
N MET A 1 -45.56 -25.00 -34.01
CA MET A 1 -46.39 -23.83 -33.65
C MET A 1 -46.33 -23.58 -32.15
N ALA A 2 -45.43 -22.71 -31.69
CA ALA A 2 -45.29 -22.39 -30.26
C ALA A 2 -44.92 -20.90 -30.10
N ARG A 3 -45.87 -20.02 -30.39
CA ARG A 3 -45.75 -18.56 -30.20
C ARG A 3 -46.91 -18.00 -29.37
N LEU A 4 -47.27 -18.70 -28.29
CA LEU A 4 -48.43 -18.33 -27.44
C LEU A 4 -48.11 -18.21 -25.94
N LEU A 5 -46.83 -18.26 -25.54
CA LEU A 5 -46.44 -18.18 -24.13
C LEU A 5 -45.50 -16.99 -23.80
N HIS A 6 -45.32 -16.03 -24.71
CA HIS A 6 -44.46 -14.86 -24.46
C HIS A 6 -45.21 -13.65 -23.87
N SER A 7 -46.55 -13.69 -23.83
CA SER A 7 -47.38 -12.55 -23.36
C SER A 7 -47.59 -12.48 -21.85
N LEU A 8 -47.17 -13.48 -21.07
CA LEU A 8 -47.34 -13.50 -19.60
C LEU A 8 -46.13 -12.97 -18.81
N ARG A 9 -44.98 -12.72 -19.46
CA ARG A 9 -43.78 -12.22 -18.77
C ARG A 9 -43.79 -10.72 -18.47
N ARG A 10 -44.85 -10.00 -18.86
CA ARG A 10 -44.93 -8.53 -18.70
C ARG A 10 -45.69 -8.06 -17.45
N VAL A 11 -46.30 -8.97 -16.67
CA VAL A 11 -47.07 -8.61 -15.46
C VAL A 11 -46.26 -8.78 -14.17
N PHE A 12 -45.25 -9.64 -14.16
CA PHE A 12 -44.30 -9.76 -13.04
C PHE A 12 -42.98 -9.12 -13.45
N GLY A 13 -42.77 -7.87 -13.03
CA GLY A 13 -41.65 -7.00 -13.42
C GLY A 13 -40.25 -7.52 -13.08
N LEU A 14 -39.77 -8.52 -13.84
CA LEU A 14 -38.37 -8.87 -13.93
C LEU A 14 -37.84 -8.44 -15.30
N SER A 15 -37.57 -7.14 -15.46
CA SER A 15 -36.66 -6.69 -16.52
C SER A 15 -35.25 -6.62 -15.98
N THR A 16 -34.37 -7.48 -16.49
CA THR A 16 -32.92 -7.24 -16.46
C THR A 16 -32.63 -6.08 -17.41
N SER A 17 -32.50 -4.87 -16.87
CA SER A 17 -32.07 -3.71 -17.64
C SER A 17 -30.56 -3.78 -17.88
N SER A 18 -30.16 -4.07 -19.11
CA SER A 18 -28.93 -3.56 -19.68
C SER A 18 -29.02 -2.03 -19.72
N THR A 19 -28.04 -1.32 -19.16
CA THR A 19 -27.90 0.13 -19.34
C THR A 19 -26.47 0.45 -19.75
N THR A 20 -26.30 0.54 -21.07
CA THR A 20 -25.35 1.45 -21.68
C THR A 20 -26.03 2.82 -21.70
N THR A 21 -25.59 3.78 -20.88
CA THR A 21 -25.94 5.19 -21.11
C THR A 21 -24.82 6.12 -20.65
N THR A 22 -24.39 6.91 -21.63
CA THR A 22 -23.59 8.12 -21.57
C THR A 22 -24.21 9.22 -20.68
N ALA A 23 -23.32 10.05 -20.14
CA ALA A 23 -23.53 11.39 -19.57
C ALA A 23 -24.24 11.53 -18.21
N SER A 24 -23.48 11.99 -17.21
CA SER A 24 -23.83 13.20 -16.45
C SER A 24 -22.63 13.70 -15.64
N ALA A 25 -22.10 14.85 -16.06
CA ALA A 25 -21.20 15.66 -15.27
C ALA A 25 -22.00 16.35 -14.15
N ALA A 26 -22.12 15.66 -13.01
CA ALA A 26 -22.56 16.25 -11.76
C ALA A 26 -21.77 15.55 -10.66
N GLY A 27 -20.99 16.33 -9.90
CA GLY A 27 -20.10 15.87 -8.84
C GLY A 27 -20.83 15.07 -7.78
N SER A 28 -20.99 13.77 -8.05
CA SER A 28 -21.48 12.81 -7.09
C SER A 28 -20.26 12.37 -6.29
N LEU A 29 -20.12 12.90 -5.08
CA LEU A 29 -19.39 12.26 -3.99
C LEU A 29 -20.09 10.94 -3.67
N ARG A 30 -20.12 10.01 -4.63
CA ARG A 30 -20.47 8.63 -4.36
C ARG A 30 -19.43 8.18 -3.37
N THR A 31 -19.85 7.99 -2.11
CA THR A 31 -19.24 7.04 -1.19
C THR A 31 -18.77 5.89 -2.06
N ARG A 32 -17.45 5.79 -2.28
CA ARG A 32 -16.88 4.76 -3.13
C ARG A 32 -17.31 3.47 -2.47
N SER A 33 -18.28 2.77 -3.07
CA SER A 33 -18.71 1.48 -2.57
C SER A 33 -17.45 0.64 -2.52
N ILE A 34 -17.00 0.32 -1.31
CA ILE A 34 -15.81 -0.51 -1.12
C ILE A 34 -16.16 -1.83 -1.76
N ASP A 35 -15.40 -2.17 -2.79
CA ASP A 35 -15.50 -3.47 -3.40
C ASP A 35 -15.01 -4.49 -2.37
N THR A 36 -15.92 -5.35 -1.93
CA THR A 36 -15.66 -6.36 -0.89
C THR A 36 -15.17 -7.69 -1.47
N ASP A 37 -14.90 -7.73 -2.77
CA ASP A 37 -14.47 -8.94 -3.46
C ASP A 37 -12.96 -9.15 -3.32
N PHE A 38 -12.54 -9.51 -2.11
CA PHE A 38 -11.15 -9.79 -1.73
C PHE A 38 -10.60 -11.12 -2.29
N SER A 39 -11.28 -11.73 -3.27
CA SER A 39 -10.84 -12.98 -3.88
C SER A 39 -9.84 -12.76 -5.01
N ILE A 40 -9.82 -11.57 -5.61
CA ILE A 40 -9.04 -11.22 -6.79
C ILE A 40 -8.30 -9.91 -6.52
N PHE A 41 -7.03 -9.82 -6.91
CA PHE A 41 -6.27 -8.59 -6.80
C PHE A 41 -6.68 -7.56 -7.85
N ARG A 42 -6.85 -6.30 -7.44
CA ARG A 42 -7.17 -5.18 -8.32
C ARG A 42 -6.08 -4.12 -8.32
N GLU A 43 -6.23 -3.17 -9.23
CA GLU A 43 -5.37 -2.00 -9.27
C GLU A 43 -5.59 -1.11 -8.03
N GLY A 44 -4.52 -0.65 -7.42
CA GLY A 44 -4.51 0.11 -6.18
C GLY A 44 -4.34 -0.74 -4.92
N ASP A 45 -4.63 -2.05 -4.99
CA ASP A 45 -4.45 -2.95 -3.86
C ASP A 45 -2.98 -3.14 -3.53
N ARG A 46 -2.70 -3.63 -2.34
CA ARG A 46 -1.35 -4.07 -1.95
C ARG A 46 -1.40 -5.57 -1.71
N ALA A 47 -0.32 -6.25 -2.08
CA ALA A 47 -0.17 -7.67 -1.86
C ALA A 47 1.05 -7.93 -0.97
N VAL A 48 0.98 -9.01 -0.19
CA VAL A 48 2.11 -9.57 0.54
C VAL A 48 2.69 -10.71 -0.28
N LEU A 49 3.99 -10.61 -0.54
CA LEU A 49 4.79 -11.62 -1.21
C LEU A 49 5.36 -12.57 -0.16
N HIS A 50 4.88 -13.80 -0.11
CA HIS A 50 5.35 -14.82 0.82
C HIS A 50 6.65 -15.45 0.32
N GLN A 51 7.77 -14.80 0.62
CA GLN A 51 9.11 -15.35 0.45
C GLN A 51 9.72 -15.73 1.80
N LYS A 52 11.01 -16.08 1.84
CA LYS A 52 11.76 -16.26 3.11
C LYS A 52 11.63 -15.04 4.02
N GLN A 53 11.53 -13.85 3.44
CA GLN A 53 11.17 -12.62 4.14
C GLN A 53 9.92 -12.08 3.46
N PRO A 54 8.79 -11.93 4.18
CA PRO A 54 7.58 -11.37 3.61
C PRO A 54 7.84 -9.91 3.22
N GLN A 55 7.42 -9.54 2.02
CA GLN A 55 7.60 -8.20 1.49
C GLN A 55 6.25 -7.63 1.05
N LEU A 56 5.95 -6.40 1.48
CA LEU A 56 4.76 -5.68 1.04
C LEU A 56 5.05 -4.99 -0.30
N THR A 57 4.17 -5.19 -1.28
CA THR A 57 4.28 -4.49 -2.56
C THR A 57 3.93 -3.01 -2.40
N LYS A 58 4.36 -2.22 -3.38
CA LYS A 58 3.73 -0.92 -3.64
C LYS A 58 2.26 -1.14 -4.05
N PRO A 59 1.41 -0.10 -4.00
CA PRO A 59 0.09 -0.17 -4.61
C PRO A 59 0.20 -0.71 -6.04
N LEU A 60 -0.55 -1.76 -6.35
CA LEU A 60 -0.53 -2.43 -7.63
C LEU A 60 -0.97 -1.45 -8.71
N LYS A 61 -0.17 -1.32 -9.76
CA LYS A 61 -0.39 -0.43 -10.89
C LYS A 61 0.02 -1.16 -12.15
N ARG A 62 -0.80 -1.07 -13.20
CA ARG A 62 -0.49 -1.72 -14.48
C ARG A 62 0.81 -1.19 -15.07
N GLY A 63 1.62 -2.06 -15.66
CA GLY A 63 2.94 -1.72 -16.20
C GLY A 63 4.05 -1.46 -15.18
N ASP A 64 3.73 -1.36 -13.88
CA ASP A 64 4.73 -1.30 -12.82
C ASP A 64 5.23 -2.71 -12.45
N LYS A 65 6.42 -2.74 -11.84
CA LYS A 65 7.03 -3.97 -11.35
C LYS A 65 7.55 -3.81 -9.92
N THR A 66 7.28 -4.80 -9.09
CA THR A 66 7.90 -4.91 -7.77
C THR A 66 9.20 -5.67 -7.89
N HIS A 67 10.28 -5.09 -7.37
CA HIS A 67 11.59 -5.74 -7.31
C HIS A 67 11.68 -6.58 -6.04
N LEU A 68 12.19 -7.80 -6.20
CA LEU A 68 12.41 -8.75 -5.14
C LEU A 68 13.90 -9.04 -5.09
N ARG A 69 14.33 -9.61 -3.97
CA ARG A 69 15.71 -10.04 -3.81
C ARG A 69 16.14 -11.07 -4.87
N ARG A 70 15.19 -11.84 -5.41
CA ARG A 70 15.40 -12.79 -6.51
C ARG A 70 14.36 -12.54 -7.60
N GLY A 71 14.69 -11.69 -8.56
CA GLY A 71 13.83 -11.39 -9.71
C GLY A 71 12.86 -10.23 -9.48
N HIS A 72 11.83 -10.17 -10.32
CA HIS A 72 10.81 -9.13 -10.29
C HIS A 72 9.42 -9.73 -10.55
N VAL A 73 8.39 -9.10 -9.96
CA VAL A 73 6.99 -9.40 -10.29
C VAL A 73 6.42 -8.23 -11.08
N ALA A 74 5.96 -8.50 -12.29
CA ALA A 74 5.14 -7.55 -13.04
C ALA A 74 3.75 -7.49 -12.40
N HIS A 75 3.26 -6.27 -12.12
CA HIS A 75 1.93 -6.11 -11.51
C HIS A 75 0.80 -6.58 -12.43
N ASP A 76 1.02 -6.58 -13.75
CA ASP A 76 0.04 -7.09 -14.72
C ASP A 76 -0.26 -8.58 -14.53
N ASN A 77 0.69 -9.36 -14.00
CA ASN A 77 0.48 -10.78 -13.66
C ASN A 77 -0.20 -10.97 -12.30
N ILE A 78 -0.21 -9.95 -11.45
CA ILE A 78 -0.85 -9.99 -10.13
C ILE A 78 -2.31 -9.56 -10.25
N ILE A 79 -2.56 -8.47 -10.97
CA ILE A 79 -3.90 -7.90 -11.13
C ILE A 79 -4.77 -8.89 -11.90
N GLY A 80 -5.90 -9.28 -11.31
CA GLY A 80 -6.79 -10.32 -11.85
C GLY A 80 -6.49 -11.73 -11.36
N SER A 81 -5.33 -11.95 -10.71
CA SER A 81 -4.99 -13.24 -10.10
C SER A 81 -5.71 -13.45 -8.77
N ARG A 82 -5.92 -14.71 -8.38
CA ARG A 82 -6.61 -15.06 -7.15
C ARG A 82 -5.69 -14.92 -5.94
N VAL A 83 -6.26 -14.56 -4.79
CA VAL A 83 -5.53 -14.60 -3.51
C VAL A 83 -5.12 -16.03 -3.19
N TRP A 84 -3.87 -16.19 -2.73
CA TRP A 84 -3.14 -17.45 -2.51
C TRP A 84 -2.72 -18.22 -3.77
N ASP A 85 -2.93 -17.66 -4.94
CA ASP A 85 -2.40 -18.25 -6.17
C ASP A 85 -0.88 -18.09 -6.24
N ALA A 86 -0.25 -19.03 -6.94
CA ALA A 86 1.17 -18.95 -7.25
C ALA A 86 1.34 -18.05 -8.47
N ALA A 87 1.75 -16.80 -8.25
CA ALA A 87 2.12 -15.95 -9.38
C ALA A 87 3.49 -16.41 -9.88
N SER A 88 3.53 -16.90 -11.11
CA SER A 88 4.78 -17.29 -11.73
C SER A 88 5.58 -16.03 -12.05
N LEU A 89 6.67 -15.87 -11.30
CA LEU A 89 7.57 -14.74 -11.44
C LEU A 89 8.52 -14.99 -12.60
N THR A 90 9.17 -13.94 -13.10
CA THR A 90 10.46 -14.15 -13.78
C THR A 90 11.49 -14.54 -12.71
N GLY A 91 11.40 -15.78 -12.22
CA GLY A 91 12.05 -16.26 -11.00
C GLY A 91 11.26 -17.38 -10.30
N PRO A 92 11.47 -17.60 -8.99
CA PRO A 92 10.77 -18.63 -8.22
C PRO A 92 9.29 -18.31 -8.03
N ASP A 93 8.43 -19.34 -8.02
CA ASP A 93 7.00 -19.18 -7.73
C ASP A 93 6.81 -18.65 -6.30
N VAL A 94 6.08 -17.54 -6.17
CA VAL A 94 5.79 -16.89 -4.89
C VAL A 94 4.29 -16.84 -4.68
N ARG A 95 3.87 -17.16 -3.46
CA ARG A 95 2.47 -17.06 -3.05
C ARG A 95 2.13 -15.62 -2.71
N LEU A 96 0.97 -15.18 -3.18
CA LEU A 96 0.45 -13.84 -2.93
C LEU A 96 -0.71 -13.91 -1.94
N SER A 97 -0.71 -13.05 -0.93
CA SER A 97 -1.91 -12.82 -0.11
C SER A 97 -2.25 -11.35 -0.02
N LEU A 98 -3.49 -11.06 0.39
CA LEU A 98 -3.83 -9.72 0.86
C LEU A 98 -3.16 -9.48 2.22
N PRO A 99 -2.72 -8.24 2.49
CA PRO A 99 -2.13 -7.88 3.77
C PRO A 99 -3.18 -7.91 4.86
N THR A 100 -2.87 -8.61 5.95
CA THR A 100 -3.57 -8.40 7.22
C THR A 100 -3.16 -7.05 7.81
N LEU A 101 -3.94 -6.56 8.79
CA LEU A 101 -3.61 -5.32 9.48
C LEU A 101 -2.23 -5.40 10.15
N GLU A 102 -1.94 -6.51 10.83
CA GLU A 102 -0.67 -6.73 11.51
C GLU A 102 0.51 -6.73 10.53
N GLU A 103 0.41 -7.48 9.44
CA GLU A 103 1.43 -7.50 8.39
C GLU A 103 1.63 -6.13 7.75
N TYR A 104 0.54 -5.40 7.49
CA TYR A 104 0.61 -4.06 6.93
C TYR A 104 1.39 -3.12 7.85
N VAL A 105 1.12 -3.14 9.15
CA VAL A 105 1.83 -2.30 10.14
C VAL A 105 3.29 -2.70 10.30
N ALA A 106 3.58 -4.01 10.28
CA ALA A 106 4.94 -4.53 10.44
C ALA A 106 5.83 -4.27 9.21
N LEU A 107 5.28 -4.43 8.00
CA LEU A 107 6.03 -4.36 6.75
C LEU A 107 6.07 -2.97 6.13
N THR A 108 5.18 -2.06 6.55
CA THR A 108 5.23 -0.67 6.07
C THR A 108 6.53 -0.01 6.58
N PRO A 109 7.38 0.50 5.67
CA PRO A 109 8.60 1.20 6.06
C PRO A 109 8.27 2.38 6.97
N ARG A 110 8.93 2.44 8.14
CA ARG A 110 8.80 3.56 9.06
C ARG A 110 9.74 4.67 8.61
N LEU A 111 9.17 5.81 8.23
CA LEU A 111 9.93 7.01 7.84
C LEU A 111 10.41 7.83 9.05
N VAL A 112 10.23 7.32 10.27
CA VAL A 112 10.54 8.07 11.49
C VAL A 112 11.95 7.74 11.96
N THR A 113 12.79 8.77 12.03
CA THR A 113 14.05 8.73 12.76
C THR A 113 13.74 8.75 14.25
N PRO A 114 14.18 7.77 15.06
CA PRO A 114 14.09 7.89 16.50
C PRO A 114 14.91 9.11 16.94
N VAL A 115 14.28 9.98 17.74
CA VAL A 115 14.94 11.13 18.35
C VAL A 115 15.74 10.61 19.55
N TRP A 116 17.07 10.72 19.49
CA TRP A 116 17.96 10.29 20.57
C TRP A 116 18.27 11.46 21.50
N ALA A 117 18.38 11.20 22.81
CA ALA A 117 18.72 12.23 23.82
C ALA A 117 20.03 12.98 23.53
N TYR A 118 20.95 12.37 22.78
CA TYR A 118 22.23 12.94 22.39
C TYR A 118 22.10 14.17 21.46
N ASP A 119 21.07 14.24 20.63
CA ASP A 119 20.83 15.40 19.73
C ASP A 119 20.26 16.63 20.46
N HIS A 120 19.81 16.45 21.70
CA HIS A 120 19.26 17.53 22.54
C HIS A 120 20.27 18.11 23.52
N GLU A 121 21.50 17.59 23.59
CA GLU A 121 22.50 18.19 24.47
C GLU A 121 22.84 19.58 23.93
N PRO A 122 22.53 20.66 24.68
CA PRO A 122 22.86 22.00 24.25
C PRO A 122 24.38 22.05 24.09
N ARG A 123 24.85 22.32 22.87
CA ARG A 123 26.26 22.59 22.59
C ARG A 123 26.78 23.51 23.70
N PRO A 124 27.75 23.09 24.53
CA PRO A 124 28.23 23.93 25.61
C PRO A 124 28.71 25.25 24.99
N PRO A 125 28.37 26.40 25.59
CA PRO A 125 28.85 27.68 25.08
C PRO A 125 30.37 27.61 24.98
N ALA A 126 30.89 28.00 23.81
CA ALA A 126 32.32 28.07 23.54
C ALA A 126 33.01 28.69 24.75
N GLN A 127 33.97 27.96 25.31
CA GLN A 127 34.68 28.27 26.53
C GLN A 127 34.99 29.77 26.60
N LEU A 128 34.32 30.46 27.52
CA LEU A 128 34.76 31.77 27.98
C LEU A 128 36.16 31.55 28.55
N LEU A 129 37.16 32.14 27.90
CA LEU A 129 38.53 32.21 28.41
C LEU A 129 38.45 32.71 29.86
N THR A 130 38.82 31.84 30.80
CA THR A 130 39.08 32.25 32.19
C THR A 130 40.20 33.29 32.19
N PRO A 131 40.05 34.43 32.89
CA PRO A 131 41.16 35.36 33.04
C PRO A 131 42.28 34.70 33.83
N ASP A 132 43.48 34.81 33.26
CA ASP A 132 44.77 34.43 33.81
C ASP A 132 44.88 34.81 35.29
N ARG A 133 44.98 33.78 36.15
CA ARG A 133 45.12 33.93 37.60
C ARG A 133 46.61 34.06 37.93
N SER A 134 47.25 35.11 37.43
CA SER A 134 48.61 35.51 37.81
C SER A 134 48.58 36.30 39.12
N ILE A 135 48.43 35.58 40.24
CA ILE A 135 48.65 36.14 41.58
C ILE A 135 50.16 36.35 41.76
N ARG A 136 50.62 37.59 41.55
CA ARG A 136 51.92 38.06 42.06
C ARG A 136 51.83 38.22 43.58
N MET A 137 52.44 37.31 44.32
CA MET A 137 52.83 37.56 45.71
C MET A 137 54.24 38.17 45.69
N MET A 138 54.32 39.48 45.89
CA MET A 138 55.53 40.17 46.33
C MET A 138 55.17 40.97 47.57
N GLU A 139 55.54 40.47 48.74
CA GLU A 139 55.72 41.30 49.93
C GLU A 139 57.19 41.20 50.35
N THR A 140 57.72 42.38 50.67
CA THR A 140 59.10 42.74 51.04
C THR A 140 59.44 42.38 52.48
#